data_AF-A0A6N7X7R8-F1
#
_entry.id   AF-A0A6N7X7R8-F1
#
_cell.length_a   1.000
_cell.length_b   1.000
_cell.length_c   1.000
_cell.angle_alpha   90.00
_cell.angle_beta   90.00
_cell.angle_gamma   90.00
#
_symmetry.space_group_name_H-M   'P 1'
#
loop_
_entity.id
_entity.type
_entity.pdbx_description
1 polymer ?
#
loop_
_entity_poly.entity_id
_entity_poly.type
_entity_poly.pdbx_seq_one_letter_code
_entity_poly.pdbx_strand_id
1 'polypeptide(L)'
;MTRPSERRGLRRRPWADQVPAAAALVSACLVAPPRSGKIPLTETHLPRREACEMSDPMEDVPMPVDTDDDERHGRGRTVLAVTLVIALLVGGGAFVSYGLELWGGRTVPKVAGKSQAVATEVLQEKGFSVKVKEVAVDDGVGKAVSTNPAAGSRVDAGSTVTLSMGKARTIPKVVGKTLDEARSALEDEGAGEVALQYQSSDGDSGVVLSVSPAEGSTFTSRDKVTLTVSQPVTVPYVVGKSEEDATKLLEDAGLTASVTYVDSDEEGGAVVSSTPAQGTRLDGTKVTLSVSRKGPSDYHHLADYLGYSSKTLDAYLAGKGFALKYSHTNSDGMAQALYSGGDKGTITFSSIPWSHSFETSNNSSDNVMAKGADYEGVRFDVPSSEWPSSVSDLSKDSIQGIMTLCGLTGMRGSCNNSTIKLPSGTKDTSTAFVCAYGEMDDLVWTVLIANEGGNTRVSVTCAPKSLYANYDLSPFDGSYCDMAAYIDVYK
;
A
#
# COMPACT_ATOMS: atom_id res chain seq x y z
N MET A 1 15.24 -62.48 45.43
CA MET A 1 16.22 -62.59 44.33
C MET A 1 16.49 -61.18 43.79
N THR A 2 17.77 -60.82 43.74
CA THR A 2 18.41 -59.79 42.90
C THR A 2 17.94 -58.32 42.92
N ARG A 3 18.67 -57.57 43.76
CA ARG A 3 19.36 -56.27 43.55
C ARG A 3 18.62 -55.04 42.99
N PRO A 4 18.64 -53.91 43.73
CA PRO A 4 18.42 -52.56 43.22
C PRO A 4 19.74 -51.91 42.77
N SER A 5 19.71 -51.04 41.76
CA SER A 5 20.86 -50.20 41.37
C SER A 5 20.57 -48.72 41.54
N GLU A 6 21.37 -48.10 42.41
CA GLU A 6 21.57 -46.67 42.64
C GLU A 6 21.93 -45.86 41.39
N ARG A 7 21.59 -44.56 41.40
CA ARG A 7 22.52 -43.40 41.58
C ARG A 7 21.72 -42.09 41.35
N ARG A 8 21.59 -41.19 42.34
CA ARG A 8 22.47 -40.01 42.60
C ARG A 8 22.82 -39.28 41.31
N GLY A 9 22.42 -38.04 41.02
CA GLY A 9 22.25 -36.86 41.87
C GLY A 9 23.31 -35.82 41.48
N LEU A 10 22.92 -34.74 40.78
CA LEU A 10 23.77 -33.56 40.47
C LEU A 10 22.85 -32.33 40.43
N ARG A 11 22.73 -31.62 41.56
CA ARG A 11 23.43 -30.36 41.91
C ARG A 11 23.07 -29.15 41.04
N ARG A 12 22.26 -28.29 41.63
CA ARG A 12 22.18 -26.84 41.39
C ARG A 12 23.55 -26.19 41.57
N ARG A 13 23.92 -25.24 40.70
CA ARG A 13 24.59 -23.97 41.07
C ARG A 13 24.25 -22.85 40.05
N PRO A 14 24.18 -21.59 40.53
CA PRO A 14 23.84 -20.41 39.75
C PRO A 14 25.10 -19.77 39.13
N TRP A 15 24.94 -19.04 38.02
CA TRP A 15 25.99 -18.15 37.50
C TRP A 15 25.57 -16.71 37.76
N ALA A 16 26.39 -16.02 38.55
CA ALA A 16 26.31 -14.58 38.81
C ALA A 16 27.24 -13.82 37.86
N ASP A 17 26.83 -12.58 37.56
CA ASP A 17 27.65 -11.38 37.35
C ASP A 17 28.94 -11.45 36.54
N GLN A 18 28.97 -10.64 35.47
CA GLN A 18 30.10 -9.71 35.24
C GLN A 18 29.71 -8.59 34.26
N VAL A 19 29.71 -7.36 34.80
CA VAL A 19 29.75 -6.07 34.12
C VAL A 19 31.21 -5.57 34.17
N PRO A 20 31.68 -4.75 33.21
CA PRO A 20 31.90 -3.33 33.52
C PRO A 20 31.37 -2.44 32.37
N ALA A 21 30.59 -1.38 32.59
CA ALA A 21 30.90 -0.11 33.24
C ALA A 21 32.17 0.56 32.67
N ALA A 22 31.98 1.44 31.69
CA ALA A 22 32.91 2.52 31.38
C ALA A 22 32.10 3.83 31.29
N ALA A 23 32.25 4.67 32.32
CA ALA A 23 31.80 6.04 32.38
C ALA A 23 33.03 6.93 32.63
N ALA A 24 33.21 7.95 31.80
CA ALA A 24 33.92 9.21 32.09
C ALA A 24 33.60 10.17 30.93
N LEU A 25 32.68 11.12 31.12
CA LEU A 25 32.91 12.49 31.60
C LEU A 25 33.66 13.35 30.58
N VAL A 26 32.95 14.28 29.91
CA VAL A 26 33.23 15.72 30.03
C VAL A 26 31.93 16.51 29.93
N SER A 27 31.81 17.42 30.89
CA SER A 27 30.69 18.29 31.21
C SER A 27 30.58 19.50 30.28
N ALA A 28 29.36 20.05 30.24
CA ALA A 28 28.97 21.31 29.63
C ALA A 28 29.79 22.52 30.12
N CYS A 29 29.94 23.52 29.25
CA CYS A 29 30.01 24.91 29.67
C CYS A 29 29.40 25.82 28.59
N LEU A 30 28.27 26.46 28.94
CA LEU A 30 27.84 27.74 28.35
C LEU A 30 28.95 28.78 28.56
N VAL A 31 29.12 29.70 27.61
CA VAL A 31 29.22 31.18 27.81
C VAL A 31 29.40 31.83 26.42
N ALA A 32 28.50 32.75 26.09
CA ALA A 32 28.58 33.72 24.99
C ALA A 32 29.20 35.05 25.49
N PRO A 33 29.28 36.15 24.68
CA PRO A 33 29.90 36.41 23.38
C PRO A 33 31.00 37.51 23.54
N PRO A 34 31.52 38.23 22.49
CA PRO A 34 30.73 39.28 21.83
C PRO A 34 30.98 39.49 20.30
N ARG A 35 29.94 40.08 19.67
CA ARG A 35 29.94 41.22 18.70
C ARG A 35 31.13 41.32 17.73
N SER A 36 30.95 41.35 16.41
CA SER A 36 30.38 42.45 15.59
C SER A 36 30.89 42.18 14.16
N GLY A 37 30.19 42.32 13.05
CA GLY A 37 28.86 42.83 12.71
C GLY A 37 28.50 42.30 11.30
N LYS A 38 27.23 41.95 11.10
CA LYS A 38 26.27 42.67 10.24
C LYS A 38 26.59 42.66 8.72
N ILE A 39 25.97 41.68 8.07
CA ILE A 39 25.27 41.74 6.76
C ILE A 39 24.12 42.77 6.84
N PRO A 40 23.24 43.05 5.84
CA PRO A 40 23.25 42.94 4.35
C PRO A 40 22.66 44.22 3.66
N LEU A 41 22.34 44.10 2.36
CA LEU A 41 21.18 44.64 1.61
C LEU A 41 21.57 45.61 0.46
N THR A 42 21.38 45.24 -0.82
CA THR A 42 20.18 45.29 -1.69
C THR A 42 20.13 46.58 -2.53
N GLU A 43 19.67 46.41 -3.77
CA GLU A 43 19.06 47.37 -4.71
C GLU A 43 19.97 48.15 -5.69
N THR A 44 19.86 47.72 -6.94
CA THR A 44 19.51 48.53 -8.13
C THR A 44 19.24 50.01 -7.90
N HIS A 45 19.95 50.89 -8.63
CA HIS A 45 19.38 51.99 -9.42
C HIS A 45 20.50 52.82 -10.13
N LEU A 46 20.43 52.91 -11.46
CA LEU A 46 20.92 54.05 -12.26
C LEU A 46 20.09 55.32 -11.91
N PRO A 47 20.48 56.60 -12.17
CA PRO A 47 21.51 57.11 -13.11
C PRO A 47 22.28 58.42 -12.67
N ARG A 48 23.13 58.93 -13.60
CA ARG A 48 23.33 60.37 -13.98
C ARG A 48 24.29 61.30 -13.19
N ARG A 49 25.32 61.78 -13.93
CA ARG A 49 26.06 63.09 -13.91
C ARG A 49 26.72 63.51 -12.58
N GLU A 50 27.92 64.09 -12.52
CA GLU A 50 28.61 65.08 -13.35
C GLU A 50 30.09 65.16 -12.90
N ALA A 51 31.03 65.43 -13.83
CA ALA A 51 32.36 66.10 -13.75
C ALA A 51 33.25 65.97 -12.48
N CYS A 52 34.58 65.98 -12.48
CA CYS A 52 35.72 66.22 -13.39
C CYS A 52 36.90 65.59 -12.60
N GLU A 53 37.97 65.02 -13.16
CA GLU A 53 39.14 65.73 -13.69
C GLU A 53 40.11 64.60 -14.07
N MET A 54 40.28 64.33 -15.37
CA MET A 54 41.41 64.79 -16.18
C MET A 54 42.74 64.07 -15.88
N SER A 55 42.94 62.95 -16.56
CA SER A 55 44.22 62.64 -17.20
C SER A 55 43.92 61.74 -18.39
N ASP A 56 43.83 62.42 -19.53
CA ASP A 56 43.37 62.00 -20.84
C ASP A 56 44.44 61.13 -21.59
N PRO A 57 44.23 60.71 -22.85
CA PRO A 57 44.13 59.29 -23.16
C PRO A 57 44.95 58.90 -24.42
N MET A 58 44.58 57.73 -24.95
CA MET A 58 44.57 57.27 -26.34
C MET A 58 44.98 58.27 -27.44
N GLU A 59 45.78 57.70 -28.34
CA GLU A 59 45.90 57.95 -29.79
C GLU A 59 45.12 59.14 -30.35
N ASP A 60 45.81 59.97 -31.15
CA ASP A 60 45.18 60.35 -32.41
C ASP A 60 46.17 60.61 -33.54
N VAL A 61 45.75 60.19 -34.72
CA VAL A 61 46.37 60.40 -36.02
C VAL A 61 45.85 61.73 -36.56
N PRO A 62 46.72 62.59 -37.15
CA PRO A 62 46.44 62.94 -38.54
C PRO A 62 47.70 63.09 -39.41
N MET A 63 47.53 62.79 -40.70
CA MET A 63 48.46 63.16 -41.78
C MET A 63 48.38 64.69 -42.08
N PRO A 64 49.05 65.21 -43.13
CA PRO A 64 50.43 65.70 -43.26
C PRO A 64 50.48 67.25 -43.53
N VAL A 65 51.59 67.78 -44.10
CA VAL A 65 51.79 69.12 -44.78
C VAL A 65 52.36 70.22 -43.84
N ASP A 66 53.44 70.98 -44.08
CA ASP A 66 54.36 71.24 -45.23
C ASP A 66 55.66 71.96 -44.76
N THR A 67 56.70 71.94 -45.62
CA THR A 67 57.79 72.95 -45.83
C THR A 67 58.84 73.16 -44.71
N ASP A 68 60.14 73.41 -44.94
CA ASP A 68 61.01 73.51 -46.12
C ASP A 68 62.48 73.40 -45.61
N ASP A 69 63.39 73.03 -46.52
CA ASP A 69 64.83 73.32 -46.63
C ASP A 69 65.78 73.11 -45.42
N ASP A 70 66.75 72.19 -45.55
CA ASP A 70 68.08 72.55 -46.07
C ASP A 70 68.97 71.32 -46.37
N GLU A 71 69.89 71.49 -47.31
CA GLU A 71 70.56 70.49 -48.14
C GLU A 71 71.55 69.52 -47.46
N ARG A 72 71.62 68.26 -47.94
CA ARG A 72 72.87 67.62 -48.45
C ARG A 72 72.64 66.26 -49.14
N HIS A 73 73.35 66.08 -50.25
CA HIS A 73 73.23 65.06 -51.29
C HIS A 73 73.63 63.61 -50.90
N GLY A 74 72.98 62.61 -51.53
CA GLY A 74 73.65 61.38 -51.98
C GLY A 74 72.93 60.02 -51.78
N ARG A 75 72.19 59.55 -52.80
CA ARG A 75 71.93 58.11 -53.13
C ARG A 75 71.07 57.20 -52.20
N GLY A 76 70.48 57.68 -51.10
CA GLY A 76 69.68 56.83 -50.18
C GLY A 76 68.16 56.72 -50.41
N ARG A 77 67.53 57.74 -51.03
CA ARG A 77 66.06 57.83 -51.11
C ARG A 77 65.41 56.93 -52.17
N THR A 78 66.09 56.67 -53.29
CA THR A 78 65.58 55.76 -54.33
C THR A 78 65.61 54.30 -53.89
N VAL A 79 66.61 53.92 -53.08
CA VAL A 79 66.69 52.54 -52.54
C VAL A 79 65.59 52.28 -51.53
N LEU A 80 65.29 53.23 -50.64
CA LEU A 80 64.24 53.10 -49.62
C LEU A 80 62.83 53.05 -50.22
N ALA A 81 62.56 53.87 -51.24
CA ALA A 81 61.28 53.85 -51.93
C ALA A 81 61.05 52.53 -52.70
N VAL A 82 62.09 52.01 -53.35
CA VAL A 82 62.01 50.75 -54.10
C VAL A 82 61.85 49.55 -53.15
N THR A 83 62.50 49.52 -51.99
CA THR A 83 62.33 48.41 -51.02
C THR A 83 60.97 48.40 -50.35
N LEU A 84 60.36 49.55 -50.05
CA LEU A 84 58.99 49.62 -49.53
C LEU A 84 57.96 49.16 -50.56
N VAL A 85 58.13 49.54 -51.83
CA VAL A 85 57.26 49.08 -52.92
C VAL A 85 57.41 47.57 -53.14
N ILE A 86 58.63 47.04 -53.10
CA ILE A 86 58.86 45.58 -53.18
C ILE A 86 58.29 44.87 -51.96
N ALA A 87 58.43 45.40 -50.74
CA ALA A 87 57.85 44.81 -49.54
C ALA A 87 56.30 44.84 -49.57
N LEU A 88 55.70 45.89 -50.14
CA LEU A 88 54.25 45.94 -50.38
C LEU A 88 53.79 45.02 -51.51
N LEU A 89 54.60 44.82 -52.56
CA LEU A 89 54.30 43.87 -53.63
C LEU A 89 54.53 42.42 -53.19
N VAL A 90 55.51 42.15 -52.33
CA VAL A 90 55.75 40.83 -51.73
C VAL A 90 54.74 40.55 -50.63
N GLY A 91 54.40 41.53 -49.80
CA GLY A 91 53.34 41.42 -48.79
C GLY A 91 51.96 41.32 -49.43
N GLY A 92 51.68 42.11 -50.47
CA GLY A 92 50.48 42.04 -51.28
C GLY A 92 50.41 40.76 -52.12
N GLY A 93 51.54 40.31 -52.68
CA GLY A 93 51.65 39.03 -53.38
C GLY A 93 51.51 37.84 -52.44
N ALA A 94 52.05 37.91 -51.22
CA ALA A 94 51.83 36.94 -50.16
C ALA A 94 50.37 36.94 -49.69
N PHE A 95 49.73 38.09 -49.54
CA PHE A 95 48.32 38.21 -49.16
C PHE A 95 47.38 37.69 -50.26
N VAL A 96 47.64 38.04 -51.52
CA VAL A 96 46.90 37.54 -52.68
C VAL A 96 47.14 36.05 -52.89
N SER A 97 48.38 35.55 -52.78
CA SER A 97 48.67 34.11 -52.89
C SER A 97 48.18 33.30 -51.69
N TYR A 98 48.09 33.91 -50.50
CA TYR A 98 47.45 33.35 -49.31
C TYR A 98 45.94 33.17 -49.51
N GLY A 99 45.28 34.15 -50.14
CA GLY A 99 43.87 34.09 -50.50
C GLY A 99 43.55 33.19 -51.71
N LEU A 100 44.50 33.03 -52.64
CA LEU A 100 44.39 32.13 -53.80
C LEU A 100 44.73 30.66 -53.48
N GLU A 101 44.95 30.31 -52.21
CA GLU A 101 45.21 28.94 -51.75
C GLU A 101 46.45 28.25 -52.40
N LEU A 102 47.38 29.02 -52.96
CA LEU A 102 48.54 28.52 -53.74
C LEU A 102 49.63 27.80 -52.92
N TRP A 103 49.52 27.82 -51.58
CA TRP A 103 50.52 27.29 -50.63
C TRP A 103 50.04 26.04 -49.86
N GLY A 104 49.04 25.33 -50.39
CA GLY A 104 48.50 24.10 -49.78
C GLY A 104 47.53 24.37 -48.62
N GLY A 105 46.65 23.40 -48.37
CA GLY A 105 45.55 23.49 -47.39
C GLY A 105 44.35 24.30 -47.88
N ARG A 106 43.16 23.95 -47.36
CA ARG A 106 41.86 24.58 -47.67
C ARG A 106 41.27 25.18 -46.40
N THR A 107 40.53 26.28 -46.54
CA THR A 107 39.90 26.95 -45.38
C THR A 107 38.52 26.36 -45.10
N VAL A 108 38.22 26.05 -43.83
CA VAL A 108 36.89 25.53 -43.43
C VAL A 108 35.84 26.65 -43.57
N PRO A 109 34.83 26.51 -44.44
CA PRO A 109 33.78 27.51 -44.61
C PRO A 109 32.85 27.60 -43.39
N LYS A 110 32.24 28.78 -43.19
CA LYS A 110 31.24 29.00 -42.13
C LYS A 110 29.92 28.35 -42.53
N VAL A 111 29.62 27.19 -41.93
CA VAL A 111 28.39 26.42 -42.18
C VAL A 111 27.38 26.47 -41.02
N ALA A 112 27.70 27.17 -39.91
CA ALA A 112 26.79 27.33 -38.79
C ALA A 112 25.44 27.93 -39.22
N GLY A 113 24.34 27.34 -38.75
CA GLY A 113 22.96 27.73 -39.06
C GLY A 113 22.38 27.14 -40.36
N LYS A 114 23.18 26.42 -41.17
CA LYS A 114 22.71 25.72 -42.38
C LYS A 114 22.15 24.34 -42.04
N SER A 115 21.30 23.79 -42.92
CA SER A 115 20.83 22.39 -42.81
C SER A 115 21.96 21.40 -43.07
N GLN A 116 21.83 20.17 -42.60
CA GLN A 116 22.85 19.13 -42.77
C GLN A 116 23.27 18.93 -44.23
N ALA A 117 22.30 18.87 -45.15
CA ALA A 117 22.55 18.67 -46.57
C ALA A 117 23.41 19.81 -47.14
N VAL A 118 23.02 21.06 -46.91
CA VAL A 118 23.73 22.24 -47.42
C VAL A 118 25.11 22.40 -46.76
N ALA A 119 25.22 22.14 -45.45
CA ALA A 119 26.49 22.20 -44.76
C ALA A 119 27.48 21.14 -45.26
N THR A 120 26.99 19.93 -45.53
CA THR A 120 27.79 18.81 -46.06
C THR A 120 28.26 19.10 -47.49
N GLU A 121 27.35 19.59 -48.34
CA GLU A 121 27.67 19.99 -49.72
C GLU A 121 28.75 21.06 -49.76
N VAL A 122 28.59 22.15 -49.00
CA VAL A 122 29.58 23.25 -48.94
C VAL A 122 30.97 22.77 -48.46
N LEU A 123 31.01 21.80 -47.53
CA LEU A 123 32.27 21.22 -47.05
C LEU A 123 32.89 20.24 -48.07
N GLN A 124 32.06 19.45 -48.78
CA GLN A 124 32.51 18.51 -49.80
C GLN A 124 32.94 19.19 -51.10
N GLU A 125 32.30 20.29 -51.50
CA GLU A 125 32.75 21.16 -52.61
C GLU A 125 34.15 21.71 -52.34
N LYS A 126 34.42 22.05 -51.06
CA LYS A 126 35.76 22.39 -50.58
C LYS A 126 36.63 21.17 -50.31
N GLY A 127 36.21 19.96 -50.71
CA GLY A 127 36.93 18.68 -50.61
C GLY A 127 37.42 18.32 -49.22
N PHE A 128 36.60 18.62 -48.21
CA PHE A 128 36.73 18.04 -46.88
C PHE A 128 35.89 16.76 -46.78
N SER A 129 36.35 15.82 -45.96
CA SER A 129 35.54 14.66 -45.57
C SER A 129 34.66 15.06 -44.37
N VAL A 130 33.36 14.79 -44.42
CA VAL A 130 32.44 15.24 -43.34
C VAL A 130 32.06 14.07 -42.44
N LYS A 131 32.28 14.22 -41.13
CA LYS A 131 31.68 13.34 -40.11
C LYS A 131 30.62 14.12 -39.35
N VAL A 132 29.40 13.60 -39.30
CA VAL A 132 28.30 14.25 -38.58
C VAL A 132 28.25 13.72 -37.16
N LYS A 133 28.19 14.63 -36.18
CA LYS A 133 27.94 14.33 -34.77
C LYS A 133 26.72 15.13 -34.32
N GLU A 134 25.78 14.51 -33.62
CA GLU A 134 24.64 15.23 -33.04
C GLU A 134 25.01 15.78 -31.66
N VAL A 135 24.53 16.99 -31.37
CA VAL A 135 24.72 17.67 -30.08
C VAL A 135 23.38 18.24 -29.65
N ALA A 136 22.99 18.00 -28.40
CA ALA A 136 21.73 18.51 -27.87
C ALA A 136 21.79 20.04 -27.70
N VAL A 137 20.79 20.74 -28.23
CA VAL A 137 20.72 22.21 -28.20
C VAL A 137 19.30 22.69 -27.85
N ASP A 138 19.22 23.87 -27.24
CA ASP A 138 17.93 24.50 -26.94
C ASP A 138 17.31 25.12 -28.20
N ASP A 139 18.14 25.77 -29.02
CA ASP A 139 17.76 26.44 -30.26
C ASP A 139 18.55 25.89 -31.46
N GLY A 140 17.95 25.91 -32.65
CA GLY A 140 18.65 25.53 -33.89
C GLY A 140 18.68 24.02 -34.18
N VAL A 141 17.66 23.29 -33.72
CA VAL A 141 17.45 21.87 -34.06
C VAL A 141 17.42 21.69 -35.60
N GLY A 142 18.15 20.68 -36.09
CA GLY A 142 18.31 20.40 -37.52
C GLY A 142 19.29 21.32 -38.25
N LYS A 143 19.98 22.22 -37.53
CA LYS A 143 21.00 23.12 -38.10
C LYS A 143 22.40 22.77 -37.58
N ALA A 144 23.41 23.11 -38.37
CA ALA A 144 24.81 23.01 -37.96
C ALA A 144 25.11 24.01 -36.84
N VAL A 145 25.60 23.52 -35.70
CA VAL A 145 25.92 24.32 -34.51
C VAL A 145 27.38 24.76 -34.58
N SER A 146 28.29 23.83 -34.87
CA SER A 146 29.73 24.09 -34.93
C SER A 146 30.44 23.07 -35.83
N THR A 147 31.66 23.41 -36.23
CA THR A 147 32.58 22.48 -36.90
C THR A 147 33.84 22.33 -36.08
N ASN A 148 34.45 21.14 -36.12
CA ASN A 148 35.80 20.91 -35.61
C ASN A 148 36.64 20.29 -36.73
N PRO A 149 37.68 20.97 -37.25
CA PRO A 149 38.19 22.31 -36.89
C PRO A 149 37.17 23.47 -37.07
N ALA A 150 37.35 24.55 -36.30
CA ALA A 150 36.46 25.70 -36.32
C ALA A 150 36.45 26.40 -37.69
N ALA A 151 35.33 27.00 -38.07
CA ALA A 151 35.22 27.77 -39.30
C ALA A 151 36.32 28.85 -39.40
N GLY A 152 36.91 29.01 -40.59
CA GLY A 152 38.07 29.88 -40.82
C GLY A 152 39.43 29.21 -40.56
N SER A 153 39.47 28.01 -39.97
CA SER A 153 40.71 27.25 -39.82
C SER A 153 41.21 26.73 -41.16
N ARG A 154 42.53 26.77 -41.39
CA ARG A 154 43.18 26.17 -42.57
C ARG A 154 43.62 24.75 -42.23
N VAL A 155 43.18 23.77 -43.02
CA VAL A 155 43.57 22.36 -42.85
C VAL A 155 43.90 21.71 -44.18
N ASP A 156 44.64 20.61 -44.14
CA ASP A 156 45.06 19.90 -45.35
C ASP A 156 43.86 19.44 -46.17
N ALA A 157 44.02 19.43 -47.49
CA ALA A 157 42.98 18.96 -48.40
C ALA A 157 42.64 17.49 -48.10
N GLY A 158 41.35 17.14 -48.08
CA GLY A 158 40.86 15.80 -47.71
C GLY A 158 40.72 15.55 -46.20
N SER A 159 41.13 16.49 -45.35
CA SER A 159 40.96 16.39 -43.89
C SER A 159 39.50 16.17 -43.48
N THR A 160 39.30 15.44 -42.38
CA THR A 160 37.97 15.19 -41.84
C THR A 160 37.50 16.34 -40.95
N VAL A 161 36.42 17.01 -41.34
CA VAL A 161 35.73 18.03 -40.53
C VAL A 161 34.55 17.37 -39.83
N THR A 162 34.52 17.47 -38.50
CA THR A 162 33.37 17.00 -37.71
C THR A 162 32.32 18.12 -37.65
N LEU A 163 31.16 17.88 -38.27
CA LEU A 163 30.00 18.77 -38.26
C LEU A 163 29.09 18.42 -37.07
N SER A 164 28.96 19.34 -36.12
CA SER A 164 28.05 19.18 -34.98
C SER A 164 26.66 19.68 -35.37
N MET A 165 25.68 18.80 -35.47
CA MET A 165 24.29 19.11 -35.79
C MET A 165 23.46 19.24 -34.51
N GLY A 166 22.64 20.28 -34.43
CA GLY A 166 21.74 20.51 -33.31
C GLY A 166 20.60 19.49 -33.30
N LYS A 167 20.45 18.76 -32.19
CA LYS A 167 19.33 17.86 -31.92
C LYS A 167 18.51 18.42 -30.77
N ALA A 168 17.19 18.21 -30.80
CA ALA A 168 16.33 18.52 -29.66
C ALA A 168 16.68 17.62 -28.47
N ARG A 169 16.67 18.18 -27.25
CA ARG A 169 16.76 17.37 -26.03
C ARG A 169 15.44 16.63 -25.85
N THR A 170 15.52 15.38 -25.41
CA THR A 170 14.34 14.54 -25.19
C THR A 170 14.42 13.86 -23.86
N ILE A 171 13.29 13.75 -23.16
CA ILE A 171 13.25 13.07 -21.86
C ILE A 171 13.53 11.57 -22.09
N PRO A 172 14.60 11.02 -21.49
CA PRO A 172 14.94 9.61 -21.65
C PRO A 172 13.95 8.75 -20.86
N LYS A 173 14.03 7.42 -21.06
CA LYS A 173 13.25 6.49 -20.25
C LYS A 173 13.82 6.42 -18.83
N VAL A 174 13.05 6.92 -17.88
CA VAL A 174 13.40 7.07 -16.46
C VAL A 174 12.36 6.45 -15.52
N VAL A 175 11.15 6.17 -15.99
CA VAL A 175 10.13 5.46 -15.21
C VAL A 175 10.62 4.05 -14.89
N GLY A 176 10.49 3.65 -13.63
CA GLY A 176 10.99 2.38 -13.12
C GLY A 176 12.47 2.37 -12.72
N LYS A 177 13.21 3.48 -12.90
CA LYS A 177 14.58 3.62 -12.37
C LYS A 177 14.58 4.22 -10.97
N THR A 178 15.70 4.06 -10.27
CA THR A 178 15.93 4.77 -9.00
C THR A 178 16.01 6.28 -9.21
N LEU A 179 15.70 7.06 -8.18
CA LEU A 179 15.82 8.52 -8.22
C LEU A 179 17.19 9.00 -8.72
N ASP A 180 18.27 8.40 -8.24
CA ASP A 180 19.63 8.81 -8.59
C ASP A 180 19.94 8.51 -10.07
N GLU A 181 19.54 7.34 -10.57
CA GLU A 181 19.70 6.97 -11.98
C GLU A 181 18.85 7.84 -12.91
N ALA A 182 17.61 8.12 -12.52
CA ALA A 182 16.71 8.99 -13.29
C ALA A 182 17.24 10.42 -13.36
N ARG A 183 17.74 10.94 -12.24
CA ARG A 183 18.34 12.26 -12.16
C ARG A 183 19.60 12.36 -13.02
N SER A 184 20.52 11.39 -12.90
CA SER A 184 21.73 11.36 -13.73
C SER A 184 21.39 11.31 -15.23
N ALA A 185 20.41 10.49 -15.62
CA ALA A 185 19.99 10.40 -17.02
C ALA A 185 19.40 11.71 -17.56
N LEU A 186 18.68 12.46 -16.72
CA LEU A 186 18.16 13.79 -17.11
C LEU A 186 19.27 14.85 -17.19
N GLU A 187 20.22 14.81 -16.25
CA GLU A 187 21.38 15.70 -16.25
C GLU A 187 22.28 15.46 -17.48
N ASP A 188 22.45 14.20 -17.91
CA ASP A 188 23.18 13.84 -19.14
C ASP A 188 22.53 14.38 -20.43
N GLU A 189 21.19 14.50 -20.45
CA GLU A 189 20.43 15.16 -21.54
C GLU A 189 20.38 16.70 -21.37
N GLY A 190 21.00 17.22 -20.30
CA GLY A 190 21.20 18.63 -20.03
C GLY A 190 20.06 19.32 -19.25
N ALA A 191 19.19 18.59 -18.55
CA ALA A 191 18.15 19.18 -17.71
C ALA A 191 18.76 20.07 -16.62
N GLY A 192 18.37 21.36 -16.60
CA GLY A 192 18.87 22.33 -15.62
C GLY A 192 18.09 22.34 -14.31
N GLU A 193 16.80 21.98 -14.33
CA GLU A 193 15.94 21.95 -13.14
C GLU A 193 15.14 20.65 -13.08
N VAL A 194 15.45 19.81 -12.10
CA VAL A 194 14.69 18.59 -11.79
C VAL A 194 13.97 18.79 -10.45
N ALA A 195 12.64 18.77 -10.49
CA ALA A 195 11.79 18.86 -9.31
C ALA A 195 11.28 17.48 -8.88
N LEU A 196 11.13 17.27 -7.58
CA LEU A 196 10.65 16.01 -7.02
C LEU A 196 9.25 16.19 -6.44
N GLN A 197 8.38 15.25 -6.78
CA GLN A 197 7.10 15.03 -6.10
C GLN A 197 7.12 13.62 -5.53
N TYR A 198 6.61 13.47 -4.32
CA TYR A 198 6.52 12.16 -3.68
C TYR A 198 5.07 11.69 -3.68
N GLN A 199 4.88 10.42 -4.03
CA GLN A 199 3.57 9.79 -4.06
C GLN A 199 3.66 8.38 -3.48
N SER A 200 2.64 7.98 -2.73
CA SER A 200 2.52 6.61 -2.23
C SER A 200 2.09 5.69 -3.37
N SER A 201 2.70 4.51 -3.51
CA SER A 201 2.40 3.56 -4.57
C SER A 201 2.65 2.13 -4.13
N ASP A 202 2.07 1.15 -4.85
CA ASP A 202 2.30 -0.29 -4.64
C ASP A 202 3.66 -0.82 -5.13
N GLY A 203 4.49 0.03 -5.74
CA GLY A 203 5.83 -0.32 -6.22
C GLY A 203 6.94 0.04 -5.23
N ASP A 204 8.12 -0.54 -5.46
CA ASP A 204 9.34 -0.34 -4.66
C ASP A 204 9.59 1.14 -4.35
N SER A 205 9.99 1.45 -3.11
CA SER A 205 10.26 2.84 -2.70
C SER A 205 11.52 3.41 -3.35
N GLY A 206 11.51 4.73 -3.59
CA GLY A 206 12.64 5.43 -4.21
C GLY A 206 12.73 5.26 -5.74
N VAL A 207 11.69 4.70 -6.36
CA VAL A 207 11.58 4.48 -7.81
C VAL A 207 10.71 5.57 -8.44
N VAL A 208 11.08 6.00 -9.64
CA VAL A 208 10.29 6.98 -10.40
C VAL A 208 9.02 6.31 -10.96
N LEU A 209 7.87 6.84 -10.56
CA LEU A 209 6.54 6.42 -11.02
C LEU A 209 6.13 7.11 -12.32
N SER A 210 6.46 8.39 -12.44
CA SER A 210 6.15 9.20 -13.61
C SER A 210 7.08 10.40 -13.74
N VAL A 211 7.17 10.93 -14.95
CA VAL A 211 7.91 12.15 -15.27
C VAL A 211 7.01 13.10 -16.06
N SER A 212 7.13 14.39 -15.78
CA SER A 212 6.43 15.46 -16.49
C SER A 212 7.42 16.56 -16.88
N PRO A 213 7.57 16.90 -18.18
CA PRO A 213 6.92 16.31 -19.35
C PRO A 213 7.17 14.79 -19.53
N ALA A 214 6.34 14.10 -20.30
CA ALA A 214 6.39 12.62 -20.42
C ALA A 214 7.65 12.13 -21.17
N GLU A 215 8.01 10.86 -21.01
CA GLU A 215 9.15 10.25 -21.71
C GLU A 215 9.05 10.43 -23.24
N GLY A 216 10.17 10.76 -23.87
CA GLY A 216 10.26 11.05 -25.31
C GLY A 216 9.79 12.44 -25.73
N SER A 217 9.21 13.23 -24.81
CA SER A 217 8.90 14.63 -25.10
C SER A 217 10.16 15.49 -25.16
N THR A 218 10.09 16.57 -25.93
CA THR A 218 11.19 17.52 -26.06
C THR A 218 11.17 18.56 -24.95
N PHE A 219 12.34 18.95 -24.46
CA PHE A 219 12.48 19.99 -23.44
C PHE A 219 13.68 20.90 -23.74
N THR A 220 13.75 22.06 -23.09
CA THR A 220 14.90 22.98 -23.14
C THR A 220 15.65 22.93 -21.82
N SER A 221 16.91 23.39 -21.79
CA SER A 221 17.72 23.45 -20.57
C SER A 221 17.06 24.16 -19.38
N ARG A 222 16.13 25.09 -19.65
CA ARG A 222 15.42 25.90 -18.64
C ARG A 222 14.07 25.32 -18.24
N ASP A 223 13.58 24.31 -18.94
CA ASP A 223 12.30 23.71 -18.61
C ASP A 223 12.42 22.87 -17.33
N LYS A 224 11.38 22.97 -16.49
CA LYS A 224 11.30 22.23 -15.25
C LYS A 224 10.79 20.82 -15.51
N VAL A 225 11.63 19.81 -15.24
CA VAL A 225 11.25 18.39 -15.32
C VAL A 225 10.87 17.92 -13.92
N THR A 226 9.63 17.47 -13.74
CA THR A 226 9.13 16.95 -12.46
C THR A 226 9.14 15.43 -12.48
N LEU A 227 9.86 14.82 -11.53
CA LEU A 227 9.84 13.39 -11.25
C LEU A 227 8.90 13.09 -10.09
N THR A 228 7.96 12.19 -10.30
CA THR A 228 7.12 11.63 -9.23
C THR A 228 7.78 10.34 -8.74
N VAL A 229 8.17 10.29 -7.47
CA VAL A 229 8.92 9.20 -6.86
C VAL A 229 8.04 8.50 -5.82
N SER A 230 8.12 7.17 -5.78
CA SER A 230 7.48 6.37 -4.74
C SER A 230 8.08 6.67 -3.37
N GLN A 231 7.25 7.01 -2.39
CA GLN A 231 7.67 7.19 -1.01
C GLN A 231 7.10 6.08 -0.11
N PRO A 232 7.88 5.61 0.89
CA PRO A 232 7.38 4.65 1.86
C PRO A 232 6.38 5.32 2.81
N VAL A 233 5.25 4.66 3.04
CA VAL A 233 4.22 5.11 4.00
C VAL A 233 4.35 4.31 5.28
N THR A 234 4.15 4.94 6.44
CA THR A 234 4.13 4.20 7.71
C THR A 234 2.71 3.75 8.02
N VAL A 235 2.53 2.47 8.32
CA VAL A 235 1.22 1.94 8.73
C VAL A 235 0.81 2.57 10.07
N PRO A 236 -0.34 3.27 10.15
CA PRO A 236 -0.82 3.88 11.38
C PRO A 236 -1.18 2.84 12.45
N TYR A 237 -1.29 3.29 13.69
CA TYR A 237 -1.71 2.45 14.82
C TYR A 237 -3.22 2.22 14.77
N VAL A 238 -3.61 1.05 14.28
CA VAL A 238 -5.00 0.64 14.03
C VAL A 238 -5.47 -0.51 14.92
N VAL A 239 -4.56 -1.23 15.58
CA VAL A 239 -4.91 -2.36 16.46
C VAL A 239 -5.70 -1.84 17.68
N GLY A 240 -6.79 -2.53 18.00
CA GLY A 240 -7.73 -2.17 19.07
C GLY A 240 -8.74 -1.07 18.70
N LYS A 241 -8.68 -0.51 17.49
CA LYS A 241 -9.71 0.42 16.99
C LYS A 241 -10.85 -0.31 16.31
N SER A 242 -11.98 0.37 16.16
CA SER A 242 -13.09 -0.14 15.35
C SER A 242 -12.66 -0.28 13.87
N GLU A 243 -13.26 -1.22 13.15
CA GLU A 243 -13.04 -1.39 11.70
C GLU A 243 -13.22 -0.07 10.92
N GLU A 244 -14.23 0.73 11.28
CA GLU A 244 -14.52 2.02 10.65
C GLU A 244 -13.40 3.03 10.90
N ASP A 245 -12.99 3.20 12.16
CA ASP A 245 -11.90 4.13 12.53
C ASP A 245 -10.56 3.69 11.92
N ALA A 246 -10.29 2.39 11.90
CA ALA A 246 -9.08 1.82 11.33
C ALA A 246 -9.01 2.01 9.82
N THR A 247 -10.11 1.78 9.12
CA THR A 247 -10.20 1.99 7.66
C THR A 247 -9.99 3.45 7.32
N LYS A 248 -10.64 4.36 8.05
CA LYS A 248 -10.47 5.80 7.86
C LYS A 248 -9.03 6.27 8.11
N LEU A 249 -8.37 5.77 9.16
CA LEU A 249 -6.96 6.09 9.42
C LEU A 249 -6.03 5.59 8.31
N LEU A 250 -6.32 4.44 7.71
CA LEU A 250 -5.56 3.93 6.57
C LEU A 250 -5.79 4.79 5.33
N GLU A 251 -7.04 5.15 5.03
CA GLU A 251 -7.40 6.02 3.91
C GLU A 251 -6.75 7.40 4.03
N ASP A 252 -6.79 8.01 5.22
CA ASP A 252 -6.14 9.30 5.52
C ASP A 252 -4.61 9.23 5.34
N ALA A 253 -4.02 8.04 5.51
CA ALA A 253 -2.60 7.78 5.27
C ALA A 253 -2.29 7.43 3.80
N GLY A 254 -3.29 7.36 2.91
CA GLY A 254 -3.14 6.95 1.52
C GLY A 254 -2.90 5.45 1.35
N LEU A 255 -3.39 4.64 2.30
CA LEU A 255 -3.32 3.19 2.31
C LEU A 255 -4.69 2.57 1.98
N THR A 256 -4.67 1.41 1.33
CA THR A 256 -5.87 0.62 0.99
C THR A 256 -6.04 -0.52 1.99
N ALA A 257 -7.16 -0.51 2.72
CA ALA A 257 -7.49 -1.54 3.70
C ALA A 257 -8.13 -2.78 3.02
N SER A 258 -7.72 -3.97 3.43
CA SER A 258 -8.34 -5.25 3.06
C SER A 258 -8.77 -5.97 4.35
N VAL A 259 -10.07 -6.02 4.63
CA VAL A 259 -10.58 -6.59 5.89
C VAL A 259 -10.80 -8.10 5.78
N THR A 260 -10.34 -8.84 6.78
CA THR A 260 -10.65 -10.26 7.01
C THR A 260 -11.18 -10.45 8.42
N TYR A 261 -12.21 -11.27 8.58
CA TYR A 261 -12.82 -11.51 9.89
C TYR A 261 -12.30 -12.79 10.54
N VAL A 262 -11.79 -12.67 11.76
CA VAL A 262 -11.18 -13.76 12.53
C VAL A 262 -11.86 -13.91 13.89
N ASP A 263 -11.84 -15.12 14.42
CA ASP A 263 -12.23 -15.36 15.82
C ASP A 263 -11.13 -14.85 16.74
N SER A 264 -11.52 -14.04 17.74
CA SER A 264 -10.60 -13.43 18.68
C SER A 264 -11.26 -13.16 20.02
N ASP A 265 -10.43 -13.00 21.04
CA ASP A 265 -10.80 -12.60 22.39
C ASP A 265 -11.12 -11.11 22.54
N GLU A 266 -10.82 -10.32 21.51
CA GLU A 266 -11.04 -8.87 21.44
C GLU A 266 -12.50 -8.51 21.19
N GLU A 267 -12.87 -7.27 21.52
CA GLU A 267 -14.23 -6.75 21.29
C GLU A 267 -14.66 -6.92 19.82
N GLY A 268 -15.89 -7.41 19.61
CA GLY A 268 -16.42 -7.66 18.27
C GLY A 268 -16.41 -6.40 17.40
N GLY A 269 -15.76 -6.49 16.24
CA GLY A 269 -15.56 -5.36 15.33
C GLY A 269 -14.28 -4.54 15.58
N ALA A 270 -13.47 -4.90 16.57
CA ALA A 270 -12.16 -4.31 16.77
C ALA A 270 -11.10 -4.99 15.88
N VAL A 271 -10.12 -4.22 15.42
CA VAL A 271 -8.96 -4.74 14.69
C VAL A 271 -8.06 -5.50 15.66
N VAL A 272 -7.89 -6.80 15.42
CA VAL A 272 -7.02 -7.70 16.19
C VAL A 272 -5.56 -7.54 15.75
N SER A 273 -5.34 -7.45 14.44
CA SER A 273 -4.01 -7.31 13.88
C SER A 273 -4.04 -6.68 12.49
N SER A 274 -2.91 -6.11 12.06
CA SER A 274 -2.71 -5.65 10.69
C SER A 274 -1.50 -6.34 10.06
N THR A 275 -1.56 -6.58 8.75
CA THR A 275 -0.44 -7.06 7.94
C THR A 275 -0.23 -6.13 6.74
N PRO A 276 0.89 -5.39 6.66
CA PRO A 276 1.98 -5.33 7.64
C PRO A 276 1.60 -4.72 9.00
N ALA A 277 2.43 -4.97 10.01
CA ALA A 277 2.18 -4.52 11.38
C ALA A 277 2.21 -2.99 11.47
N GLN A 278 1.39 -2.42 12.34
CA GLN A 278 1.41 -0.98 12.66
C GLN A 278 2.83 -0.49 13.01
N GLY A 279 3.16 0.72 12.57
CA GLY A 279 4.51 1.31 12.69
C GLY A 279 5.52 0.82 11.65
N THR A 280 5.19 -0.17 10.84
CA THR A 280 6.06 -0.64 9.74
C THR A 280 6.05 0.36 8.58
N ARG A 281 7.21 0.59 7.97
CA ARG A 281 7.30 1.30 6.69
C ARG A 281 6.96 0.36 5.55
N LEU A 282 5.95 0.74 4.78
CA LEU A 282 5.39 0.01 3.66
C LEU A 282 5.88 0.63 2.35
N ASP A 283 6.51 -0.17 1.50
CA ASP A 283 6.85 0.19 0.11
C ASP A 283 5.65 -0.07 -0.82
N GLY A 284 4.45 0.25 -0.35
CA GLY A 284 3.19 -0.18 -0.95
C GLY A 284 2.00 0.66 -0.44
N THR A 285 0.78 0.33 -0.86
CA THR A 285 -0.44 0.91 -0.27
C THR A 285 -1.34 -0.11 0.43
N LYS A 286 -1.18 -1.40 0.19
CA LYS A 286 -2.10 -2.43 0.72
C LYS A 286 -1.78 -2.83 2.17
N VAL A 287 -2.80 -2.76 3.03
CA VAL A 287 -2.76 -3.28 4.42
C VAL A 287 -3.96 -4.20 4.66
N THR A 288 -3.70 -5.44 5.06
CA THR A 288 -4.75 -6.38 5.47
C THR A 288 -5.06 -6.22 6.95
N LEU A 289 -6.31 -5.97 7.30
CA LEU A 289 -6.80 -5.90 8.67
C LEU A 289 -7.49 -7.19 9.05
N SER A 290 -7.10 -7.79 10.17
CA SER A 290 -7.85 -8.87 10.79
C SER A 290 -8.74 -8.28 11.87
N VAL A 291 -10.05 -8.35 11.67
CA VAL A 291 -11.07 -7.78 12.56
C VAL A 291 -11.76 -8.90 13.33
N SER A 292 -11.97 -8.69 14.63
CA SER A 292 -12.71 -9.62 15.49
C SER A 292 -14.15 -9.69 14.99
N ARG A 293 -14.67 -10.89 14.77
CA ARG A 293 -16.06 -11.07 14.30
C ARG A 293 -17.05 -10.43 15.29
N LYS A 294 -17.95 -9.58 14.78
CA LYS A 294 -19.18 -9.21 15.50
C LYS A 294 -20.04 -10.48 15.52
N GLY A 295 -20.63 -10.82 16.68
CA GLY A 295 -21.47 -12.01 16.83
C GLY A 295 -22.63 -12.08 15.83
N PRO A 296 -23.47 -13.14 15.89
CA PRO A 296 -24.50 -13.42 14.90
C PRO A 296 -25.34 -12.20 14.48
N SER A 297 -25.69 -12.12 13.19
CA SER A 297 -26.47 -10.99 12.65
C SER A 297 -27.83 -10.82 13.35
N ASP A 298 -28.47 -11.95 13.69
CA ASP A 298 -29.73 -12.05 14.39
C ASP A 298 -29.67 -13.16 15.45
N TYR A 299 -30.37 -12.99 16.58
CA TYR A 299 -30.37 -13.98 17.64
C TYR A 299 -31.20 -15.22 17.28
N HIS A 300 -32.12 -15.14 16.31
CA HIS A 300 -32.91 -16.28 15.83
C HIS A 300 -32.10 -17.25 14.96
N HIS A 301 -30.99 -16.80 14.37
CA HIS A 301 -30.19 -17.58 13.43
C HIS A 301 -29.24 -18.54 14.18
N LEU A 302 -29.80 -19.57 14.81
CA LEU A 302 -29.02 -20.51 15.62
C LEU A 302 -27.89 -21.23 14.87
N ALA A 303 -28.03 -21.43 13.56
CA ALA A 303 -26.98 -22.01 12.74
C ALA A 303 -25.71 -21.15 12.75
N ASP A 304 -25.85 -19.82 12.75
CA ASP A 304 -24.72 -18.90 12.80
C ASP A 304 -23.94 -19.07 14.10
N TYR A 305 -24.61 -19.40 15.21
CA TYR A 305 -23.98 -19.45 16.53
C TYR A 305 -22.80 -20.40 16.52
N LEU A 306 -22.98 -21.61 15.97
CA LEU A 306 -21.96 -22.67 15.90
C LEU A 306 -20.68 -22.29 15.14
N GLY A 307 -20.68 -21.15 14.43
CA GLY A 307 -19.50 -20.56 13.80
C GLY A 307 -18.74 -19.53 14.64
N TYR A 308 -19.13 -19.28 15.90
CA TYR A 308 -18.51 -18.30 16.80
C TYR A 308 -18.03 -18.95 18.11
N SER A 309 -17.03 -18.34 18.74
CA SER A 309 -16.58 -18.73 20.08
C SER A 309 -17.64 -18.45 21.14
N SER A 310 -17.63 -19.23 22.23
CA SER A 310 -18.56 -19.04 23.35
C SER A 310 -18.43 -17.69 24.02
N LYS A 311 -17.23 -17.09 24.03
CA LYS A 311 -16.99 -15.75 24.56
C LYS A 311 -17.62 -14.66 23.70
N THR A 312 -17.51 -14.77 22.38
CA THR A 312 -18.16 -13.84 21.45
C THR A 312 -19.69 -13.93 21.58
N LEU A 313 -20.22 -15.14 21.75
CA LEU A 313 -21.65 -15.36 21.96
C LEU A 313 -22.14 -14.85 23.31
N ASP A 314 -21.39 -15.01 24.40
CA ASP A 314 -21.74 -14.46 25.72
C ASP A 314 -21.88 -12.92 25.65
N ALA A 315 -20.88 -12.24 25.09
CA ALA A 315 -20.91 -10.80 24.91
C ALA A 315 -22.06 -10.35 23.98
N TYR A 316 -22.29 -11.09 22.88
CA TYR A 316 -23.37 -10.83 21.94
C TYR A 316 -24.75 -10.94 22.61
N LEU A 317 -25.01 -12.04 23.31
CA LEU A 317 -26.28 -12.31 23.98
C LEU A 317 -26.54 -11.29 25.09
N ALA A 318 -25.53 -10.98 25.90
CA ALA A 318 -25.62 -9.93 26.91
C ALA A 318 -25.99 -8.57 26.28
N GLY A 319 -25.36 -8.20 25.17
CA GLY A 319 -25.67 -6.98 24.41
C GLY A 319 -27.09 -6.96 23.81
N LYS A 320 -27.65 -8.13 23.49
CA LYS A 320 -29.04 -8.28 23.03
C LYS A 320 -30.07 -8.35 24.18
N GLY A 321 -29.62 -8.29 25.44
CA GLY A 321 -30.49 -8.31 26.62
C GLY A 321 -30.81 -9.71 27.16
N PHE A 322 -30.09 -10.74 26.69
CA PHE A 322 -30.17 -12.09 27.27
C PHE A 322 -29.27 -12.16 28.50
N ALA A 323 -29.86 -12.46 29.66
CA ALA A 323 -29.12 -12.63 30.90
C ALA A 323 -28.81 -14.11 31.14
N LEU A 324 -27.54 -14.43 31.40
CA LEU A 324 -27.13 -15.77 31.84
C LEU A 324 -27.80 -16.10 33.19
N LYS A 325 -28.50 -17.23 33.25
CA LYS A 325 -29.19 -17.71 34.45
C LYS A 325 -28.47 -18.89 35.09
N TYR A 326 -28.03 -19.82 34.27
CA TYR A 326 -27.36 -21.04 34.72
C TYR A 326 -26.19 -21.35 33.81
N SER A 327 -25.07 -21.77 34.39
CA SER A 327 -23.89 -22.18 33.63
C SER A 327 -23.04 -23.21 34.37
N HIS A 328 -22.59 -24.23 33.66
CA HIS A 328 -21.60 -25.19 34.14
C HIS A 328 -20.92 -25.89 32.96
N THR A 329 -19.85 -26.65 33.21
CA THR A 329 -19.26 -27.56 32.23
C THR A 329 -19.68 -28.98 32.55
N ASN A 330 -20.03 -29.79 31.54
CA ASN A 330 -20.29 -31.20 31.72
C ASN A 330 -18.98 -31.99 31.95
N SER A 331 -19.08 -33.33 32.05
CA SER A 331 -17.93 -34.22 32.23
C SER A 331 -16.90 -34.16 31.09
N ASP A 332 -17.33 -33.77 29.89
CA ASP A 332 -16.50 -33.68 28.69
C ASP A 332 -15.86 -32.28 28.54
N GLY A 333 -16.12 -31.36 29.48
CA GLY A 333 -15.63 -29.99 29.46
C GLY A 333 -16.46 -29.04 28.59
N MET A 334 -17.57 -29.51 28.03
CA MET A 334 -18.45 -28.72 27.17
C MET A 334 -19.36 -27.82 28.00
N ALA A 335 -19.57 -26.60 27.53
CA ALA A 335 -20.40 -25.60 28.16
C ALA A 335 -21.88 -25.99 28.13
N GLN A 336 -22.50 -25.86 29.29
CA GLN A 336 -23.93 -26.00 29.51
C GLN A 336 -24.40 -24.65 30.05
N ALA A 337 -25.13 -23.87 29.27
CA ALA A 337 -25.49 -22.51 29.63
C ALA A 337 -26.92 -22.18 29.24
N LEU A 338 -27.67 -21.55 30.13
CA LEU A 338 -29.04 -21.09 29.88
C LEU A 338 -29.10 -19.57 30.02
N TYR A 339 -29.51 -18.92 28.94
CA TYR A 339 -29.75 -17.50 28.84
C TYR A 339 -31.24 -17.22 28.76
N SER A 340 -31.70 -16.20 29.49
CA SER A 340 -33.08 -15.74 29.47
C SER A 340 -33.15 -14.30 28.96
N GLY A 341 -33.86 -14.10 27.86
CA GLY A 341 -34.10 -12.81 27.23
C GLY A 341 -35.40 -12.14 27.68
N GLY A 342 -36.06 -12.65 28.72
CA GLY A 342 -37.36 -12.16 29.15
C GLY A 342 -38.45 -12.42 28.11
N ASP A 343 -38.90 -11.37 27.44
CA ASP A 343 -39.88 -11.43 26.35
C ASP A 343 -39.33 -12.05 25.05
N LYS A 344 -38.00 -12.15 24.92
CA LYS A 344 -37.31 -12.76 23.77
C LYS A 344 -37.11 -14.28 23.88
N GLY A 345 -37.66 -14.93 24.89
CA GLY A 345 -37.52 -16.37 25.10
C GLY A 345 -36.21 -16.79 25.78
N THR A 346 -35.84 -18.05 25.61
CA THR A 346 -34.64 -18.66 26.24
C THR A 346 -33.73 -19.31 25.22
N ILE A 347 -32.42 -19.07 25.37
CA ILE A 347 -31.38 -19.71 24.55
C ILE A 347 -30.56 -20.61 25.46
N THR A 348 -30.43 -21.86 25.09
CA THR A 348 -29.73 -22.89 25.86
C THR A 348 -28.62 -23.51 25.03
N PHE A 349 -27.40 -23.49 25.55
CA PHE A 349 -26.25 -24.22 25.02
C PHE A 349 -26.13 -25.54 25.77
N SER A 350 -26.12 -26.64 25.04
CA SER A 350 -26.05 -27.99 25.62
C SER A 350 -25.56 -29.03 24.63
N SER A 351 -24.88 -30.05 25.12
CA SER A 351 -24.63 -31.31 24.39
C SER A 351 -25.92 -32.11 24.10
N ILE A 352 -27.06 -31.77 24.72
CA ILE A 352 -28.37 -32.40 24.45
C ILE A 352 -29.40 -31.31 24.15
N PRO A 353 -29.25 -30.57 23.03
CA PRO A 353 -30.11 -29.41 22.74
C PRO A 353 -31.59 -29.78 22.53
N TRP A 354 -31.90 -31.05 22.27
CA TRP A 354 -33.28 -31.53 22.08
C TRP A 354 -34.04 -31.72 23.39
N SER A 355 -33.38 -31.71 24.56
CA SER A 355 -34.11 -31.80 25.82
C SER A 355 -34.70 -30.44 26.19
N HIS A 356 -35.99 -30.42 26.56
CA HIS A 356 -36.62 -29.23 27.16
C HIS A 356 -36.22 -29.06 28.64
N SER A 357 -35.68 -30.12 29.26
CA SER A 357 -35.22 -30.09 30.64
C SER A 357 -33.75 -29.67 30.68
N PHE A 358 -33.45 -28.60 31.40
CA PHE A 358 -32.08 -28.15 31.64
C PHE A 358 -31.67 -28.49 33.08
N GLU A 359 -30.53 -29.15 33.26
CA GLU A 359 -30.01 -29.47 34.59
C GLU A 359 -29.55 -28.20 35.32
N THR A 360 -30.36 -27.74 36.27
CA THR A 360 -30.08 -26.54 37.08
C THR A 360 -29.39 -26.85 38.41
N SER A 361 -29.30 -28.13 38.80
CA SER A 361 -28.71 -28.58 40.07
C SER A 361 -27.21 -28.35 40.17
N ASN A 362 -26.50 -28.38 39.03
CA ASN A 362 -25.05 -28.21 38.94
C ASN A 362 -24.63 -26.77 38.66
N ASN A 363 -25.49 -25.79 38.96
CA ASN A 363 -25.22 -24.40 38.61
C ASN A 363 -23.92 -23.89 39.25
N SER A 364 -22.99 -23.47 38.41
CA SER A 364 -21.80 -22.75 38.85
C SER A 364 -22.08 -21.25 38.90
N SER A 365 -21.45 -20.55 39.84
CA SER A 365 -21.39 -19.08 39.78
C SER A 365 -20.46 -18.58 38.67
N ASP A 366 -19.70 -19.48 38.04
CA ASP A 366 -18.82 -19.17 36.94
C ASP A 366 -19.57 -19.10 35.62
N ASN A 367 -19.40 -17.99 34.89
CA ASN A 367 -19.82 -17.89 33.50
C ASN A 367 -18.84 -18.69 32.62
N VAL A 368 -19.19 -19.94 32.32
CA VAL A 368 -18.34 -20.83 31.51
C VAL A 368 -18.22 -20.37 30.05
N MET A 369 -19.23 -19.64 29.55
CA MET A 369 -19.22 -19.11 28.19
C MET A 369 -18.21 -17.95 28.07
N ALA A 370 -18.21 -17.02 29.02
CA ALA A 370 -17.20 -15.96 29.10
C ALA A 370 -15.77 -16.49 29.33
N LYS A 371 -15.62 -17.69 29.90
CA LYS A 371 -14.34 -18.38 30.07
C LYS A 371 -13.85 -19.10 28.80
N GLY A 372 -14.66 -19.12 27.73
CA GLY A 372 -14.27 -19.72 26.45
C GLY A 372 -14.41 -21.24 26.41
N ALA A 373 -15.31 -21.84 27.21
CA ALA A 373 -15.59 -23.27 27.10
C ALA A 373 -16.30 -23.59 25.76
N ASP A 374 -15.92 -24.68 25.11
CA ASP A 374 -16.53 -25.12 23.84
C ASP A 374 -17.97 -25.61 24.06
N TYR A 375 -18.80 -25.57 23.03
CA TYR A 375 -20.19 -26.02 23.08
C TYR A 375 -20.57 -26.74 21.78
N GLU A 376 -21.58 -27.60 21.85
CA GLU A 376 -21.95 -28.49 20.75
C GLU A 376 -23.30 -28.20 20.13
N GLY A 377 -24.28 -27.81 20.94
CA GLY A 377 -25.66 -27.64 20.48
C GLY A 377 -26.29 -26.40 21.08
N VAL A 378 -27.20 -25.82 20.31
CA VAL A 378 -27.97 -24.66 20.73
C VAL A 378 -29.46 -24.96 20.58
N ARG A 379 -30.24 -24.55 21.58
CA ARG A 379 -31.69 -24.58 21.61
C ARG A 379 -32.21 -23.16 21.82
N PHE A 380 -33.24 -22.78 21.08
CA PHE A 380 -34.02 -21.57 21.30
C PHE A 380 -35.47 -21.94 21.53
N ASP A 381 -36.00 -21.57 22.70
CA ASP A 381 -37.43 -21.64 22.95
C ASP A 381 -38.05 -20.30 22.58
N VAL A 382 -38.79 -20.31 21.47
CA VAL A 382 -39.38 -19.12 20.86
C VAL A 382 -40.52 -18.62 21.75
N PRO A 383 -40.52 -17.35 22.17
CA PRO A 383 -41.57 -16.80 23.01
C PRO A 383 -42.90 -16.72 22.24
N SER A 384 -44.02 -16.83 22.97
CA SER A 384 -45.36 -16.80 22.35
C SER A 384 -45.70 -15.53 21.56
N SER A 385 -45.02 -14.42 21.85
CA SER A 385 -45.12 -13.16 21.11
C SER A 385 -44.58 -13.21 19.69
N GLU A 386 -43.68 -14.16 19.39
CA GLU A 386 -43.00 -14.29 18.09
C GLU A 386 -43.56 -15.46 17.26
N TRP A 387 -44.55 -16.19 17.78
CA TRP A 387 -45.13 -17.32 17.07
C TRP A 387 -45.91 -16.87 15.82
N PRO A 388 -45.81 -17.61 14.70
CA PRO A 388 -46.69 -17.40 13.57
C PRO A 388 -48.13 -17.71 13.98
N SER A 389 -49.12 -17.04 13.37
CA SER A 389 -50.53 -17.22 13.70
C SER A 389 -51.06 -18.65 13.51
N SER A 390 -50.36 -19.46 12.72
CA SER A 390 -50.68 -20.86 12.43
C SER A 390 -50.16 -21.85 13.47
N VAL A 391 -49.45 -21.43 14.54
CA VAL A 391 -48.83 -22.36 15.50
C VAL A 391 -49.85 -23.28 16.21
N SER A 392 -51.08 -22.81 16.41
CA SER A 392 -52.17 -23.59 17.00
C SER A 392 -52.58 -24.80 16.16
N ASP A 393 -52.31 -24.75 14.86
CA ASP A 393 -52.81 -25.72 13.89
C ASP A 393 -51.90 -26.96 13.81
N LEU A 394 -50.73 -26.92 14.47
CA LEU A 394 -49.70 -27.97 14.44
C LEU A 394 -49.42 -28.48 13.02
N SER A 395 -49.38 -27.54 12.07
CA SER A 395 -49.32 -27.82 10.64
C SER A 395 -47.92 -27.58 10.07
N LYS A 396 -47.71 -28.01 8.81
CA LYS A 396 -46.47 -27.72 8.09
C LYS A 396 -46.26 -26.22 7.87
N ASP A 397 -47.33 -25.44 7.78
CA ASP A 397 -47.25 -23.98 7.61
C ASP A 397 -46.71 -23.31 8.89
N SER A 398 -47.04 -23.87 10.06
CA SER A 398 -46.48 -23.44 11.35
C SER A 398 -44.97 -23.64 11.40
N ILE A 399 -44.50 -24.80 10.95
CA ILE A 399 -43.07 -25.12 10.84
C ILE A 399 -42.38 -24.15 9.89
N GLN A 400 -42.95 -23.92 8.71
CA GLN A 400 -42.36 -23.04 7.70
C GLN A 400 -42.22 -21.60 8.21
N GLY A 401 -43.20 -21.10 8.99
CA GLY A 401 -43.12 -19.78 9.63
C GLY A 401 -41.95 -19.67 10.60
N ILE A 402 -41.74 -20.68 11.46
CA ILE A 402 -40.60 -20.73 12.39
C ILE A 402 -39.26 -20.89 11.65
N MET A 403 -39.23 -21.70 10.59
CA MET A 403 -38.04 -21.82 9.75
C MET A 403 -37.64 -20.48 9.15
N THR A 404 -38.60 -19.71 8.62
CA THR A 404 -38.34 -18.38 8.06
C THR A 404 -37.85 -17.41 9.14
N LEU A 405 -38.43 -17.44 10.35
CA LEU A 405 -37.98 -16.62 11.47
C LEU A 405 -36.52 -16.92 11.85
N CYS A 406 -36.13 -18.19 11.85
CA CYS A 406 -34.79 -18.63 12.27
C CYS A 406 -33.78 -18.76 11.12
N GLY A 407 -34.15 -18.35 9.89
CA GLY A 407 -33.28 -18.45 8.71
C GLY A 407 -32.96 -19.90 8.28
N LEU A 408 -33.80 -20.88 8.67
CA LEU A 408 -33.56 -22.30 8.42
C LEU A 408 -33.99 -22.71 7.01
N THR A 409 -33.18 -23.53 6.36
CA THR A 409 -33.43 -24.10 5.02
C THR A 409 -33.07 -25.58 4.97
N GLY A 410 -33.44 -26.28 3.89
CA GLY A 410 -33.05 -27.68 3.71
C GLY A 410 -33.85 -28.68 4.54
N MET A 411 -35.14 -28.43 4.76
CA MET A 411 -36.04 -29.38 5.43
C MET A 411 -36.03 -30.73 4.71
N ARG A 412 -35.81 -31.80 5.47
CA ARG A 412 -35.72 -33.19 4.97
C ARG A 412 -36.96 -34.01 5.29
N GLY A 413 -37.55 -33.79 6.46
CA GLY A 413 -38.73 -34.53 6.88
C GLY A 413 -39.42 -33.93 8.09
N SER A 414 -40.58 -34.48 8.40
CA SER A 414 -41.40 -34.09 9.54
C SER A 414 -42.09 -35.30 10.15
N CYS A 415 -42.33 -35.23 11.45
CA CYS A 415 -43.00 -36.25 12.24
C CYS A 415 -44.05 -35.59 13.17
N ASN A 416 -45.09 -36.33 13.51
CA ASN A 416 -46.13 -35.92 14.47
C ASN A 416 -46.59 -37.14 15.28
N ASN A 417 -47.59 -36.98 16.15
CA ASN A 417 -48.11 -38.08 16.97
C ASN A 417 -48.51 -39.35 16.21
N SER A 418 -48.91 -39.27 14.94
CA SER A 418 -49.34 -40.43 14.16
C SER A 418 -48.24 -41.07 13.32
N THR A 419 -47.18 -40.32 13.00
CA THR A 419 -46.09 -40.79 12.15
C THR A 419 -44.82 -41.15 12.91
N ILE A 420 -44.67 -40.66 14.16
CA ILE A 420 -43.45 -40.87 14.96
C ILE A 420 -43.16 -42.35 15.17
N LYS A 421 -41.87 -42.71 15.06
CA LYS A 421 -41.36 -44.03 15.44
C LYS A 421 -40.80 -43.96 16.86
N LEU A 422 -41.34 -44.79 17.74
CA LEU A 422 -40.96 -44.82 19.15
C LEU A 422 -40.31 -46.16 19.53
N PRO A 423 -39.33 -46.16 20.43
CA PRO A 423 -38.79 -47.39 21.01
C PRO A 423 -39.87 -48.19 21.72
N SER A 424 -39.75 -49.52 21.67
CA SER A 424 -40.65 -50.45 22.37
C SER A 424 -40.75 -50.15 23.87
N GLY A 425 -41.97 -50.07 24.39
CA GLY A 425 -42.23 -49.81 25.80
C GLY A 425 -42.30 -48.33 26.21
N THR A 426 -42.23 -47.41 25.23
CA THR A 426 -42.50 -45.99 25.46
C THR A 426 -43.95 -45.79 25.90
N LYS A 427 -44.17 -44.98 26.96
CA LYS A 427 -45.52 -44.65 27.44
C LYS A 427 -46.14 -43.60 26.53
N ASP A 428 -47.43 -43.74 26.25
CA ASP A 428 -48.17 -42.72 25.52
C ASP A 428 -48.26 -41.41 26.31
N THR A 429 -48.28 -40.31 25.57
CA THR A 429 -48.42 -38.95 26.07
C THR A 429 -49.66 -38.31 25.48
N SER A 430 -50.32 -37.44 26.23
CA SER A 430 -51.44 -36.62 25.74
C SER A 430 -50.97 -35.36 25.00
N THR A 431 -49.67 -35.13 24.90
CA THR A 431 -49.08 -33.96 24.25
C THR A 431 -49.17 -34.10 22.73
N ALA A 432 -49.89 -33.18 22.09
CA ALA A 432 -49.94 -33.10 20.63
C ALA A 432 -48.71 -32.34 20.12
N PHE A 433 -48.00 -32.85 19.12
CA PHE A 433 -46.81 -32.21 18.58
C PHE A 433 -46.67 -32.37 17.07
N VAL A 434 -45.94 -31.43 16.47
CA VAL A 434 -45.37 -31.54 15.15
C VAL A 434 -43.90 -31.18 15.21
N CYS A 435 -43.05 -31.99 14.61
CA CYS A 435 -41.62 -31.80 14.54
C CYS A 435 -41.16 -31.87 13.10
N ALA A 436 -40.15 -31.08 12.77
CA ALA A 436 -39.46 -31.12 11.49
C ALA A 436 -37.95 -31.10 11.71
N TYR A 437 -37.23 -31.65 10.75
CA TYR A 437 -35.79 -31.53 10.72
C TYR A 437 -35.31 -31.18 9.32
N GLY A 438 -34.14 -30.57 9.26
CA GLY A 438 -33.43 -30.33 8.03
C GLY A 438 -31.93 -30.32 8.24
N GLU A 439 -31.24 -30.24 7.12
CA GLU A 439 -29.78 -30.19 7.10
C GLU A 439 -29.34 -28.94 6.35
N MET A 440 -28.40 -28.22 6.96
CA MET A 440 -27.74 -27.06 6.39
C MET A 440 -26.25 -27.28 6.54
N ASP A 441 -25.55 -27.51 5.42
CA ASP A 441 -24.13 -27.86 5.41
C ASP A 441 -23.80 -29.08 6.31
N ASP A 442 -23.00 -28.89 7.36
CA ASP A 442 -22.63 -29.90 8.35
C ASP A 442 -23.53 -29.89 9.60
N LEU A 443 -24.57 -29.06 9.61
CA LEU A 443 -25.50 -28.89 10.71
C LEU A 443 -26.81 -29.63 10.45
N VAL A 444 -27.42 -30.10 11.54
CA VAL A 444 -28.80 -30.60 11.57
C VAL A 444 -29.58 -29.71 12.53
N TRP A 445 -30.68 -29.17 12.04
CA TRP A 445 -31.61 -28.40 12.84
C TRP A 445 -32.93 -29.15 13.00
N THR A 446 -33.61 -28.90 14.11
CA THR A 446 -34.97 -29.40 14.34
C THR A 446 -35.89 -28.28 14.82
N VAL A 447 -37.15 -28.31 14.40
CA VAL A 447 -38.20 -27.40 14.85
C VAL A 447 -39.30 -28.25 15.43
N LEU A 448 -39.62 -28.06 16.70
CA LEU A 448 -40.66 -28.79 17.41
C LEU A 448 -41.69 -27.80 17.96
N ILE A 449 -42.95 -28.08 17.69
CA ILE A 449 -44.10 -27.39 18.26
C ILE A 449 -44.91 -28.44 19.02
N ALA A 450 -45.03 -28.27 20.34
CA ALA A 450 -45.75 -29.21 21.20
C ALA A 450 -46.82 -28.48 22.01
N ASN A 451 -47.99 -29.08 22.19
CA ASN A 451 -49.11 -28.58 22.97
C ASN A 451 -49.43 -29.60 24.08
N GLU A 452 -49.12 -29.21 25.31
CA GLU A 452 -49.35 -30.01 26.51
C GLU A 452 -50.48 -29.38 27.32
N GLY A 453 -51.70 -29.94 27.20
CA GLY A 453 -52.84 -29.50 27.99
C GLY A 453 -53.23 -28.02 27.80
N GLY A 454 -53.01 -27.46 26.61
CA GLY A 454 -53.28 -26.05 26.30
C GLY A 454 -52.06 -25.13 26.44
N ASN A 455 -50.93 -25.63 26.94
CA ASN A 455 -49.66 -24.91 26.94
C ASN A 455 -48.86 -25.29 25.67
N THR A 456 -48.82 -24.39 24.69
CA THR A 456 -48.00 -24.59 23.51
C THR A 456 -46.56 -24.16 23.79
N ARG A 457 -45.59 -24.94 23.31
CA ARG A 457 -44.17 -24.59 23.28
C ARG A 457 -43.64 -24.72 21.87
N VAL A 458 -42.74 -23.82 21.50
CA VAL A 458 -42.04 -23.85 20.22
C VAL A 458 -40.55 -23.82 20.51
N SER A 459 -39.84 -24.84 20.06
CA SER A 459 -38.41 -24.95 20.26
C SER A 459 -37.71 -25.23 18.94
N VAL A 460 -36.60 -24.53 18.73
CA VAL A 460 -35.72 -24.71 17.59
C VAL A 460 -34.37 -25.15 18.11
N THR A 461 -33.79 -26.18 17.51
CA THR A 461 -32.46 -26.67 17.89
C THR A 461 -31.54 -26.71 16.68
N CYS A 462 -30.26 -26.48 16.90
CA CYS A 462 -29.22 -26.63 15.90
C CYS A 462 -27.98 -27.28 16.52
N ALA A 463 -27.41 -28.27 15.84
CA ALA A 463 -26.21 -28.98 16.26
C ALA A 463 -25.45 -29.55 15.05
N PRO A 464 -24.13 -29.74 15.14
CA PRO A 464 -23.35 -30.37 14.08
C PRO A 464 -23.71 -31.85 13.96
N LYS A 465 -23.62 -32.40 12.75
CA LYS A 465 -23.86 -33.82 12.45
C LYS A 465 -23.01 -34.76 13.31
N SER A 466 -21.82 -34.33 13.71
CA SER A 466 -20.92 -35.08 14.60
C SER A 466 -21.54 -35.36 15.96
N LEU A 467 -22.37 -34.45 16.49
CA LEU A 467 -23.06 -34.67 17.78
C LEU A 467 -24.04 -35.84 17.69
N TYR A 468 -24.75 -35.95 16.57
CA TYR A 468 -25.72 -37.03 16.33
C TYR A 468 -25.04 -38.38 16.08
N ALA A 469 -23.78 -38.41 15.64
CA ALA A 469 -23.05 -39.65 15.42
C ALA A 469 -22.85 -40.47 16.72
N ASN A 470 -22.97 -39.82 17.88
CA ASN A 470 -22.90 -40.47 19.19
C ASN A 470 -24.23 -41.12 19.62
N TYR A 471 -25.31 -40.93 18.87
CA TYR A 471 -26.65 -41.45 19.20
C TYR A 471 -27.03 -42.64 18.32
N ASP A 472 -27.58 -43.67 18.95
CA ASP A 472 -28.18 -44.79 18.23
C ASP A 472 -29.56 -44.38 17.69
N LEU A 473 -29.63 -44.16 16.38
CA LEU A 473 -30.87 -43.79 15.68
C LEU A 473 -31.67 -45.02 15.21
N SER A 474 -31.18 -46.24 15.41
CA SER A 474 -31.87 -47.46 14.99
C SER A 474 -33.29 -47.61 15.59
N PRO A 475 -33.58 -47.18 16.83
CA PRO A 475 -34.94 -47.22 17.38
C PRO A 475 -35.92 -46.26 16.69
N PHE A 476 -35.39 -45.31 15.91
CA PHE A 476 -36.11 -44.24 15.24
C PHE A 476 -36.06 -44.37 13.72
N ASP A 477 -35.68 -45.54 13.20
CA ASP A 477 -35.51 -45.79 11.74
C ASP A 477 -34.55 -44.78 11.07
N GLY A 478 -33.54 -44.31 11.82
CA GLY A 478 -32.57 -43.31 11.33
C GLY A 478 -33.09 -41.86 11.32
N SER A 479 -34.29 -41.60 11.86
CA SER A 479 -34.92 -40.28 11.83
C SER A 479 -34.46 -39.37 12.97
N TYR A 480 -33.77 -38.27 12.64
CA TYR A 480 -33.43 -37.22 13.61
C TYR A 480 -34.67 -36.55 14.23
N CYS A 481 -35.75 -36.44 13.46
CA CYS A 481 -37.02 -35.89 13.92
C CYS A 481 -37.62 -36.72 15.05
N ASP A 482 -37.69 -38.04 14.86
CA ASP A 482 -38.34 -38.94 15.80
C ASP A 482 -37.52 -39.02 17.11
N MET A 483 -36.18 -39.00 17.01
CA MET A 483 -35.30 -38.91 18.17
C MET A 483 -35.51 -37.61 18.95
N ALA A 484 -35.49 -36.46 18.27
CA ALA A 484 -35.65 -35.16 18.90
C ALA A 484 -37.02 -35.03 19.59
N ALA A 485 -38.09 -35.43 18.90
CA ALA A 485 -39.44 -35.44 19.45
C ALA A 485 -39.58 -36.43 20.64
N TYR A 486 -38.94 -37.60 20.57
CA TYR A 486 -38.91 -38.53 21.69
C TYR A 486 -38.22 -37.95 22.93
N ILE A 487 -37.05 -37.32 22.76
CA ILE A 487 -36.29 -36.72 23.87
C ILE A 487 -37.04 -35.53 24.48
N ASP A 488 -37.73 -34.73 23.68
CA ASP A 488 -38.43 -33.54 24.18
C ASP A 488 -39.81 -33.85 24.77
N VAL A 489 -40.59 -34.74 24.14
CA VAL A 489 -42.01 -34.93 24.48
C VAL A 489 -42.26 -36.15 25.37
N TYR A 490 -41.42 -37.19 25.27
CA TYR A 490 -41.65 -38.48 25.95
C TYR A 490 -40.65 -38.76 27.08
N LYS A 491 -39.58 -37.98 27.19
CA LYS A 491 -38.59 -38.02 28.27
C LYS A 491 -38.56 -36.69 28.99
#